data_AF-A0A6A7ARJ2-F1
#
_entry.id   AF-A0A6A7ARJ2-F1
#
_cell.length_a   1.000
_cell.length_b   1.000
_cell.length_c   1.000
_cell.angle_alpha   90.00
_cell.angle_beta   90.00
_cell.angle_gamma   90.00
#
_symmetry.space_group_name_H-M   'P 1'
#
loop_
_entity.id
_entity.type
_entity.pdbx_description
1 polymer ?
#
loop_
_entity_poly.entity_id
_entity_poly.type
_entity_poly.pdbx_seq_one_letter_code
_entity_poly.pdbx_strand_id
1 'polypeptide(L)'
;MADDFAAWLFNDNQFHHPHTTPISLLPTSAAAFTPRSKVKVVLASQVEPWLTQTLERVRPVERPLNNVQQQTSFLTETLSGPNAMWSLCSIMVPKATDSELRKDSNPPVEALFNYQLIHIEAYVVYVDMVSQHEVTFKFTPKTIETLIKYHKDIYSVDVSASTWEWAEKEQQLKKLQDRFVQAVNRYVFRTGVKAMEGLEEDGAGELLEGRGEEVKSAIMGLFLPLHGELSTFSDQHHFSQLSYLVGAKHALSVA
;
A
#
# COMPACT_ATOMS: atom_id res chain seq x y z
N MET A 1 28.49 -24.52 -54.23
CA MET A 1 27.07 -24.35 -53.89
C MET A 1 26.98 -24.44 -52.38
N ALA A 2 26.58 -23.34 -51.75
CA ALA A 2 26.44 -23.08 -50.31
C ALA A 2 27.74 -22.91 -49.48
N ASP A 3 28.36 -21.74 -49.66
CA ASP A 3 29.07 -21.01 -48.60
C ASP A 3 28.04 -20.12 -47.85
N ASP A 4 28.38 -19.68 -46.64
CA ASP A 4 27.73 -18.63 -45.83
C ASP A 4 26.40 -18.92 -45.10
N PHE A 5 26.48 -19.70 -44.01
CA PHE A 5 25.46 -19.69 -42.94
C PHE A 5 26.01 -19.35 -41.54
N ALA A 6 27.29 -18.97 -41.42
CA ALA A 6 27.96 -18.77 -40.12
C ALA A 6 28.43 -17.33 -39.83
N ALA A 7 27.99 -16.34 -40.60
CA ALA A 7 28.37 -14.93 -40.41
C ALA A 7 27.24 -14.03 -39.84
N TRP A 8 26.12 -14.61 -39.40
CA TRP A 8 24.96 -13.86 -38.88
C TRP A 8 24.90 -13.69 -37.35
N LEU A 9 25.98 -14.01 -36.62
CA LEU A 9 25.98 -13.96 -35.15
C LEU A 9 26.75 -12.80 -34.51
N PHE A 10 27.37 -11.90 -35.27
CA PHE A 10 28.10 -10.77 -34.67
C PHE A 10 28.11 -9.54 -35.58
N ASN A 11 26.97 -8.86 -35.73
CA ASN A 11 26.91 -7.39 -35.82
C ASN A 11 25.46 -6.92 -35.92
N ASP A 12 24.94 -6.25 -34.90
CA ASP A 12 24.14 -5.05 -35.14
C ASP A 12 24.06 -4.19 -33.87
N ASN A 13 24.97 -3.23 -33.83
CA ASN A 13 24.85 -2.00 -33.06
C ASN A 13 23.78 -1.13 -33.73
N GLN A 14 22.49 -1.25 -33.36
CA GLN A 14 21.51 -0.15 -33.50
C GLN A 14 20.29 -0.37 -32.59
N PHE A 15 20.37 0.08 -31.33
CA PHE A 15 19.23 0.71 -30.67
C PHE A 15 19.77 1.78 -29.70
N HIS A 16 19.72 3.03 -30.13
CA HIS A 16 19.82 4.18 -29.25
C HIS A 16 18.58 4.21 -28.35
N HIS A 17 18.72 3.75 -27.10
CA HIS A 17 17.87 4.17 -26.00
C HIS A 17 18.75 4.44 -24.78
N PRO A 18 18.79 5.67 -24.24
CA PRO A 18 19.21 5.85 -22.87
C PRO A 18 18.08 5.27 -22.00
N HIS A 19 18.23 4.03 -21.56
CA HIS A 19 17.51 3.57 -20.36
C HIS A 19 18.16 4.24 -19.14
N THR A 20 17.99 5.55 -19.02
CA THR A 20 17.75 6.10 -17.68
C THR A 20 16.42 5.53 -17.24
N THR A 21 16.45 4.41 -16.53
CA THR A 21 15.40 4.11 -15.55
C THR A 21 15.20 5.42 -14.78
N PRO A 22 14.01 6.02 -14.74
CA PRO A 22 13.82 7.16 -13.86
C PRO A 22 14.12 6.61 -12.47
N ILE A 23 15.25 7.01 -11.91
CA ILE A 23 15.58 6.66 -10.53
C ILE A 23 14.57 7.46 -9.73
N SER A 24 13.42 6.84 -9.46
CA SER A 24 12.44 7.36 -8.54
C SER A 24 13.05 7.23 -7.15
N LEU A 25 13.94 8.18 -6.83
CA LEU A 25 14.61 8.28 -5.54
C LEU A 25 13.58 8.74 -4.52
N LEU A 26 12.89 7.76 -3.94
CA LEU A 26 12.15 8.00 -2.72
C LEU A 26 13.12 8.55 -1.66
N PRO A 27 12.67 9.50 -0.82
CA PRO A 27 13.47 9.97 0.29
C PRO A 27 13.74 8.82 1.27
N THR A 28 14.82 8.91 2.05
CA THR A 28 15.18 7.91 3.05
C THR A 28 14.04 7.62 4.04
N SER A 29 13.16 8.59 4.30
CA SER A 29 11.98 8.40 5.15
C SER A 29 10.96 7.40 4.61
N ALA A 30 11.00 7.08 3.33
CA ALA A 30 10.22 6.00 2.73
C ALA A 30 10.81 4.61 2.99
N ALA A 31 12.06 4.51 3.47
CA ALA A 31 12.71 3.23 3.74
C ALA A 31 12.07 2.51 4.93
N ALA A 32 12.15 1.18 4.93
CA ALA A 32 11.61 0.35 6.01
C ALA A 32 12.18 0.75 7.37
N PHE A 33 11.35 0.64 8.41
CA PHE A 33 11.75 0.88 9.81
C PHE A 33 12.32 2.28 10.10
N THR A 34 12.24 3.20 9.14
CA THR A 34 12.76 4.56 9.29
C THR A 34 11.71 5.45 9.96
N PRO A 35 12.07 6.27 10.96
CA PRO A 35 11.15 7.20 11.60
C PRO A 35 10.63 8.23 10.59
N ARG A 36 9.48 8.83 10.89
CA ARG A 36 8.93 9.93 10.10
C ARG A 36 9.93 11.10 10.08
N SER A 37 10.16 11.66 8.90
CA SER A 37 10.97 12.88 8.73
C SER A 37 10.16 13.97 8.04
N LYS A 38 10.80 15.13 7.86
CA LYS A 38 10.30 16.20 7.00
C LYS A 38 9.99 15.64 5.60
N VAL A 39 8.83 16.02 5.07
CA VAL A 39 8.35 15.63 3.74
C VAL A 39 9.19 16.32 2.67
N LYS A 40 9.48 15.61 1.58
CA LYS A 40 10.11 16.21 0.41
C LYS A 40 9.04 16.57 -0.61
N VAL A 41 8.91 17.86 -0.91
CA VAL A 41 7.94 18.40 -1.87
C VAL A 41 8.67 19.00 -3.06
N VAL A 42 8.28 18.60 -4.27
CA VAL A 42 8.81 19.11 -5.53
C VAL A 42 7.64 19.63 -6.35
N LEU A 43 7.47 20.96 -6.40
CA LEU A 43 6.46 21.63 -7.21
C LEU A 43 7.04 22.05 -8.56
N ALA A 44 6.20 22.08 -9.60
CA ALA A 44 6.56 22.64 -10.89
C ALA A 44 6.75 24.16 -10.84
N SER A 45 7.42 24.72 -11.85
CA SER A 45 7.65 26.17 -11.97
C SER A 45 6.35 26.98 -12.10
N GLN A 46 5.28 26.34 -12.55
CA GLN A 46 3.92 26.84 -12.49
C GLN A 46 3.08 25.84 -11.69
N VAL A 47 2.43 26.33 -10.63
CA VAL A 47 1.57 25.49 -9.80
C VAL A 47 0.18 25.44 -10.40
N GLU A 48 -0.39 24.23 -10.44
CA GLU A 48 -1.71 24.03 -11.01
C GLU A 48 -2.80 24.76 -10.18
N PRO A 49 -3.84 25.32 -10.83
CA PRO A 49 -4.87 26.10 -10.14
C PRO A 49 -5.58 25.33 -9.02
N TRP A 50 -5.84 24.04 -9.22
CA TRP A 50 -6.49 23.20 -8.21
C TRP A 50 -5.64 23.12 -6.93
N LEU A 51 -4.31 23.01 -7.04
CA LEU A 51 -3.45 22.94 -5.87
C LEU A 51 -3.45 24.27 -5.13
N THR A 52 -3.42 25.39 -5.87
CA THR A 52 -3.52 26.72 -5.24
C THR A 52 -4.83 26.83 -4.45
N GLN A 53 -5.96 26.41 -5.03
CA GLN A 53 -7.25 26.41 -4.34
C GLN A 53 -7.25 25.52 -3.10
N THR A 54 -6.68 24.31 -3.18
CA THR A 54 -6.51 23.42 -2.02
C THR A 54 -5.68 24.08 -0.92
N LEU A 55 -4.54 24.68 -1.26
CA LEU A 55 -3.66 25.34 -0.28
C LEU A 55 -4.32 26.57 0.34
N GLU A 56 -5.09 27.34 -0.44
CA GLU A 56 -5.85 28.47 0.08
C GLU A 56 -6.99 28.05 1.00
N ARG A 57 -7.61 26.88 0.77
CA ARG A 57 -8.63 26.32 1.65
C ARG A 57 -8.06 25.92 3.01
N VAL A 58 -6.84 25.39 3.05
CA VAL A 58 -6.22 24.87 4.29
C VAL A 58 -5.23 25.85 4.95
N ARG A 59 -4.96 27.01 4.33
CA ARG A 59 -4.02 27.98 4.90
C ARG A 59 -4.62 28.64 6.15
N PRO A 60 -3.81 28.89 7.18
CA PRO A 60 -4.13 29.87 8.19
C PRO A 60 -4.33 31.25 7.54
N VAL A 61 -5.26 32.04 8.07
CA VAL A 61 -5.77 33.31 7.49
C VAL A 61 -4.68 34.35 7.17
N GLU A 62 -3.46 34.21 7.68
CA GLU A 62 -2.38 35.20 7.56
C GLU A 62 -1.18 34.79 6.69
N ARG A 63 -1.17 33.58 6.08
CA ARG A 63 0.03 33.11 5.36
C ARG A 63 -0.01 33.44 3.86
N PRO A 64 1.00 34.14 3.30
CA PRO A 64 1.07 34.39 1.86
C PRO A 64 1.40 33.13 1.06
N LEU A 65 0.72 32.93 -0.07
CA LEU A 65 0.88 31.80 -1.00
C LEU A 65 1.06 32.26 -2.46
N ASN A 66 1.71 33.40 -2.65
CA ASN A 66 1.75 34.15 -3.91
C ASN A 66 2.74 33.58 -4.93
N ASN A 67 3.66 32.71 -4.51
CA ASN A 67 4.66 32.12 -5.39
C ASN A 67 4.95 30.65 -5.02
N VAL A 68 5.58 29.94 -5.96
CA VAL A 68 5.89 28.51 -5.83
C VAL A 68 6.73 28.21 -4.59
N GLN A 69 7.67 29.08 -4.21
CA GLN A 69 8.51 28.88 -3.03
C GLN A 69 7.69 28.95 -1.73
N GLN A 70 6.76 29.91 -1.63
CA GLN A 70 5.83 30.02 -0.51
C GLN A 70 4.90 28.82 -0.43
N GLN A 71 4.33 28.39 -1.57
CA GLN A 71 3.45 27.22 -1.65
C GLN A 71 4.18 25.92 -1.29
N THR A 72 5.40 25.74 -1.80
CA THR A 72 6.27 24.59 -1.46
C THR A 72 6.58 24.57 0.03
N SER A 73 6.94 25.72 0.61
CA SER A 73 7.29 25.81 2.03
C SER A 73 6.09 25.53 2.92
N PHE A 74 4.94 26.14 2.59
CA PHE A 74 3.68 25.89 3.29
C PHE A 74 3.30 24.41 3.24
N LEU A 75 3.24 23.82 2.04
CA LEU A 75 2.86 22.42 1.89
C LEU A 75 3.83 21.48 2.62
N THR A 76 5.13 21.78 2.56
CA THR A 76 6.15 21.01 3.28
C THR A 76 5.94 21.07 4.79
N GLU A 77 5.70 22.25 5.36
CA GLU A 77 5.48 22.43 6.80
C GLU A 77 4.19 21.74 7.24
N THR A 78 3.09 21.96 6.52
CA THR A 78 1.78 21.36 6.77
C THR A 78 1.88 19.84 6.77
N LEU A 79 2.44 19.22 5.73
CA LEU A 79 2.57 17.76 5.64
C LEU A 79 3.61 17.15 6.59
N SER A 80 4.55 17.96 7.08
CA SER A 80 5.54 17.50 8.07
C SER A 80 5.03 17.64 9.50
N GLY A 81 3.87 18.26 9.71
CA GLY A 81 3.27 18.47 11.03
C GLY A 81 2.91 17.15 11.72
N PRO A 82 2.98 17.08 13.07
CA PRO A 82 2.70 15.85 13.81
C PRO A 82 1.28 15.31 13.56
N ASN A 83 0.33 16.20 13.28
CA ASN A 83 -1.08 15.88 13.02
C ASN A 83 -1.39 15.53 11.56
N ALA A 84 -0.42 15.64 10.64
CA ALA A 84 -0.63 15.37 9.22
C ALA A 84 -0.70 13.86 8.92
N MET A 85 -1.82 13.27 9.35
CA MET A 85 -2.20 11.87 9.18
C MET A 85 -3.30 11.76 8.13
N TRP A 86 -3.13 10.81 7.23
CA TRP A 86 -4.04 10.53 6.14
C TRP A 86 -4.78 9.24 6.39
N SER A 87 -6.10 9.28 6.31
CA SER A 87 -6.96 8.10 6.25
C SER A 87 -6.97 7.57 4.82
N LEU A 88 -6.33 6.42 4.59
CA LEU A 88 -6.22 5.86 3.24
C LEU A 88 -7.39 4.94 2.91
N CYS A 89 -7.75 4.04 3.83
CA CYS A 89 -8.91 3.16 3.72
C CYS A 89 -9.23 2.52 5.07
N SER A 90 -10.33 1.76 5.13
CA SER A 90 -10.62 0.85 6.25
C SER A 90 -10.81 -0.56 5.71
N ILE A 91 -10.21 -1.55 6.35
CA ILE A 91 -10.40 -2.97 6.01
C ILE A 91 -11.21 -3.67 7.10
N MET A 92 -12.21 -4.44 6.69
CA MET A 92 -13.00 -5.25 7.60
C MET A 92 -12.37 -6.63 7.74
N VAL A 93 -12.09 -7.05 8.97
CA VAL A 93 -11.41 -8.30 9.27
C VAL A 93 -12.06 -9.02 10.47
N PRO A 94 -11.98 -10.35 10.54
CA PRO A 94 -12.35 -11.10 11.74
C PRO A 94 -11.67 -10.59 13.02
N LYS A 95 -12.38 -10.64 14.15
CA LYS A 95 -11.87 -10.26 15.48
C LYS A 95 -11.09 -11.40 16.16
N ALA A 96 -11.32 -12.63 15.76
CA ALA A 96 -10.73 -13.83 16.32
C ALA A 96 -10.54 -14.89 15.22
N THR A 97 -9.88 -15.98 15.58
CA THR A 97 -9.69 -17.15 14.70
C THR A 97 -11.02 -17.81 14.36
N ASP A 98 -11.08 -18.54 13.23
CA ASP A 98 -12.28 -19.24 12.76
C ASP A 98 -12.87 -20.18 13.82
N SER A 99 -12.02 -20.77 14.67
CA SER A 99 -12.45 -21.64 15.77
C SER A 99 -13.12 -20.90 16.93
N GLU A 100 -12.84 -19.61 17.09
CA GLU A 100 -13.30 -18.79 18.21
C GLU A 100 -14.45 -17.84 17.82
N LEU A 101 -14.75 -17.73 16.52
CA LEU A 101 -15.86 -16.91 16.04
C LEU A 101 -17.19 -17.39 16.64
N ARG A 102 -18.00 -16.42 17.07
CA ARG A 102 -19.34 -16.68 17.58
C ARG A 102 -20.18 -17.28 16.45
N LYS A 103 -20.90 -18.36 16.75
CA LYS A 103 -21.93 -18.88 15.86
C LYS A 103 -23.28 -18.40 16.37
N ASP A 104 -24.04 -17.72 15.51
CA ASP A 104 -25.37 -17.22 15.84
C ASP A 104 -26.34 -17.61 14.74
N SER A 105 -27.62 -17.83 15.07
CA SER A 105 -28.63 -18.11 14.04
C SER A 105 -29.03 -16.86 13.26
N ASN A 106 -28.66 -15.67 13.75
CA ASN A 106 -28.90 -14.39 13.11
C ASN A 106 -27.60 -13.83 12.47
N PRO A 107 -27.46 -13.87 11.12
CA PRO A 107 -26.21 -13.50 10.45
C PRO A 107 -25.75 -12.05 10.69
N PRO A 108 -26.62 -11.03 10.71
CA PRO A 108 -26.24 -9.68 11.14
C PRO A 108 -25.64 -9.59 12.54
N VAL A 109 -26.19 -10.33 13.50
CA VAL A 109 -25.69 -10.37 14.88
C VAL A 109 -24.31 -11.04 14.91
N GLU A 110 -24.17 -12.17 14.21
CA GLU A 110 -22.91 -12.86 14.02
C GLU A 110 -21.84 -11.92 13.45
N ALA A 111 -22.14 -11.21 12.36
CA ALA A 111 -21.21 -10.28 11.72
C ALA A 111 -20.78 -9.14 12.65
N LEU A 112 -21.72 -8.53 13.38
CA LEU A 112 -21.43 -7.43 14.31
C LEU A 112 -20.44 -7.84 15.41
N PHE A 113 -20.58 -9.06 15.93
CA PHE A 113 -19.67 -9.58 16.95
C PHE A 113 -18.34 -10.07 16.36
N ASN A 114 -18.35 -10.66 15.17
CA ASN A 114 -17.19 -11.33 14.60
C ASN A 114 -16.24 -10.43 13.80
N TYR A 115 -16.67 -9.25 13.33
CA TYR A 115 -15.83 -8.39 12.49
C TYR A 115 -15.47 -7.06 13.15
N GLN A 116 -14.29 -6.54 12.82
CA GLN A 116 -13.79 -5.22 13.19
C GLN A 116 -13.21 -4.49 11.97
N LEU A 117 -13.05 -3.17 12.10
CA LEU A 117 -12.34 -2.35 11.12
C LEU A 117 -10.90 -2.10 11.59
N ILE A 118 -9.95 -2.33 10.70
CA ILE A 118 -8.60 -1.78 10.80
C ILE A 118 -8.56 -0.52 9.93
N HIS A 119 -8.39 0.64 10.55
CA HIS A 119 -8.20 1.90 9.86
C HIS A 119 -6.74 2.01 9.40
N ILE A 120 -6.54 2.25 8.11
CA ILE A 120 -5.21 2.35 7.50
C ILE A 120 -4.84 3.82 7.46
N GLU A 121 -3.99 4.21 8.41
CA GLU A 121 -3.44 5.56 8.51
C GLU A 121 -2.02 5.60 7.93
N ALA A 122 -1.70 6.70 7.25
CA ALA A 122 -0.39 6.97 6.68
C ALA A 122 -0.01 8.44 6.79
N TYR A 123 1.25 8.77 6.53
CA TYR A 123 1.70 10.13 6.32
C TYR A 123 2.35 10.26 4.95
N VAL A 124 2.26 11.45 4.36
CA VAL A 124 2.95 11.77 3.11
C VAL A 124 4.45 11.80 3.38
N VAL A 125 5.25 11.18 2.52
CA VAL A 125 6.72 11.22 2.57
C VAL A 125 7.32 11.96 1.39
N TYR A 126 6.62 11.96 0.25
CA TYR A 126 7.09 12.56 -0.98
C TYR A 126 5.93 13.10 -1.81
N VAL A 127 6.10 14.29 -2.37
CA VAL A 127 5.21 14.89 -3.37
C VAL A 127 6.07 15.31 -4.56
N ASP A 128 5.75 14.80 -5.74
CA ASP A 128 6.43 15.15 -6.98
C ASP A 128 5.44 15.53 -8.05
N MET A 129 5.39 16.82 -8.37
CA MET A 129 4.55 17.39 -9.43
C MET A 129 5.38 17.77 -10.66
N VAL A 130 6.60 17.25 -10.80
CA VAL A 130 7.51 17.57 -11.91
C VAL A 130 7.83 16.33 -12.73
N SER A 131 8.22 15.22 -12.08
CA SER A 131 8.69 14.04 -12.81
C SER A 131 7.64 12.95 -12.90
N GLN A 132 7.13 12.46 -11.76
CA GLN A 132 6.17 11.35 -11.74
C GLN A 132 4.72 11.81 -11.60
N HIS A 133 4.48 13.06 -11.18
CA HIS A 133 3.12 13.53 -10.85
C HIS A 133 2.44 12.65 -9.79
N GLU A 134 3.20 12.23 -8.77
CA GLU A 134 2.77 11.31 -7.71
C GLU A 134 2.92 11.89 -6.29
N VAL A 135 2.09 11.39 -5.39
CA VAL A 135 2.23 11.51 -3.93
C VAL A 135 2.53 10.13 -3.38
N THR A 136 3.50 10.05 -2.49
CA THR A 136 3.87 8.81 -1.80
C THR A 136 3.48 8.89 -0.33
N PHE A 137 2.77 7.87 0.13
CA PHE A 137 2.34 7.66 1.50
C PHE A 137 3.10 6.50 2.13
N LYS A 138 3.41 6.63 3.41
CA LYS A 138 3.97 5.56 4.24
C LYS A 138 3.07 5.33 5.44
N PHE A 139 2.78 4.07 5.73
CA PHE A 139 1.94 3.71 6.87
C PHE A 139 2.53 4.22 8.19
N THR A 140 1.64 4.58 9.11
CA THR A 140 2.04 4.91 10.48
C THR A 140 2.58 3.66 11.18
N PRO A 141 3.45 3.82 12.21
CA PRO A 141 3.87 2.71 13.05
C PRO A 141 2.68 1.94 13.63
N LYS A 142 1.62 2.64 14.05
CA LYS A 142 0.38 2.04 14.56
C LYS A 142 -0.31 1.16 13.52
N THR A 143 -0.45 1.61 12.28
CA THR A 143 -1.01 0.81 11.18
C THR A 143 -0.16 -0.44 10.95
N ILE A 144 1.16 -0.28 10.87
CA ILE A 144 2.12 -1.39 10.68
C ILE A 144 1.98 -2.43 11.80
N GLU A 145 2.01 -1.99 13.07
CA GLU A 145 1.89 -2.87 14.23
C GLU A 145 0.55 -3.60 14.25
N THR A 146 -0.54 -2.90 13.94
CA THR A 146 -1.89 -3.49 13.89
C THR A 146 -1.98 -4.59 12.83
N LEU A 147 -1.45 -4.35 11.64
CA LEU A 147 -1.41 -5.34 10.55
C LEU A 147 -0.53 -6.54 10.92
N ILE A 148 0.66 -6.30 11.49
CA ILE A 148 1.58 -7.38 11.92
C ILE A 148 0.93 -8.26 12.98
N LYS A 149 0.28 -7.63 13.96
CA LYS A 149 -0.43 -8.33 15.03
C LYS A 149 -1.58 -9.16 14.47
N TYR A 150 -2.42 -8.57 13.63
CA TYR A 150 -3.52 -9.27 12.98
C TYR A 150 -3.03 -10.48 12.16
N HIS A 151 -1.95 -10.29 11.37
CA HIS A 151 -1.36 -11.37 10.59
C HIS A 151 -0.87 -12.53 11.47
N LYS A 152 -0.22 -12.22 12.60
CA LYS A 152 0.34 -13.23 13.51
C LYS A 152 -0.75 -13.97 14.29
N ASP A 153 -1.65 -13.23 14.92
CA ASP A 153 -2.53 -13.74 15.96
C ASP A 153 -3.80 -14.39 15.38
N ILE A 154 -4.21 -14.01 14.17
CA ILE A 154 -5.44 -14.49 13.53
C ILE A 154 -5.11 -15.18 12.21
N TYR A 155 -4.62 -14.43 11.21
CA TYR A 155 -4.42 -14.95 9.86
C TYR A 155 -3.51 -16.19 9.82
N SER A 156 -2.35 -16.13 10.48
CA SER A 156 -1.39 -17.24 10.50
C SER A 156 -1.94 -18.47 11.21
N VAL A 157 -2.77 -18.28 12.24
CA VAL A 157 -3.41 -19.37 12.99
C VAL A 157 -4.44 -20.07 12.11
N ASP A 158 -5.31 -19.30 11.46
CA ASP A 158 -6.36 -19.85 10.58
C ASP A 158 -5.76 -20.54 9.34
N VAL A 159 -4.75 -19.93 8.72
CA VAL A 159 -4.03 -20.53 7.59
C VAL A 159 -3.32 -21.81 8.02
N SER A 160 -2.69 -21.83 9.20
CA SER A 160 -2.08 -23.05 9.73
C SER A 160 -3.14 -24.13 9.97
N ALA A 161 -4.24 -23.82 10.65
CA ALA A 161 -5.30 -24.78 10.96
C ALA A 161 -6.01 -25.35 9.72
N SER A 162 -6.13 -24.55 8.66
CA SER A 162 -6.78 -24.95 7.40
C SER A 162 -5.85 -25.67 6.42
N THR A 163 -4.54 -25.68 6.67
CA THR A 163 -3.58 -26.40 5.83
C THR A 163 -3.19 -27.74 6.48
N TRP A 164 -3.04 -28.80 5.68
CA TRP A 164 -2.60 -30.12 6.14
C TRP A 164 -1.25 -30.07 6.89
N GLU A 165 -0.88 -31.12 7.63
CA GLU A 165 0.39 -31.13 8.41
C GLU A 165 1.57 -31.66 7.60
N TRP A 166 2.70 -30.93 7.58
CA TRP A 166 3.97 -31.37 6.96
C TRP A 166 5.19 -30.93 7.77
N ALA A 167 6.32 -31.61 7.54
CA ALA A 167 7.52 -31.49 8.37
C ALA A 167 8.05 -30.05 8.49
N GLU A 168 8.00 -29.24 7.42
CA GLU A 168 8.48 -27.85 7.43
C GLU A 168 7.38 -26.81 7.67
N LYS A 169 6.14 -27.19 8.00
CA LYS A 169 5.00 -26.27 8.11
C LYS A 169 5.26 -25.11 9.05
N GLU A 170 5.70 -25.40 10.26
CA GLU A 170 6.00 -24.39 11.27
C GLU A 170 7.13 -23.44 10.82
N GLN A 171 8.14 -23.98 10.12
CA GLN A 171 9.22 -23.18 9.57
C GLN A 171 8.72 -22.25 8.45
N GLN A 172 7.84 -22.74 7.57
CA GLN A 172 7.24 -21.93 6.52
C GLN A 172 6.28 -20.87 7.10
N LEU A 173 5.57 -21.16 8.18
CA LEU A 173 4.71 -20.20 8.87
C LEU A 173 5.53 -19.04 9.46
N LYS A 174 6.67 -19.35 10.09
CA LYS A 174 7.60 -18.32 10.56
C LYS A 174 8.15 -17.48 9.40
N LYS A 175 8.55 -18.11 8.28
CA LYS A 175 8.99 -17.38 7.08
C LYS A 175 7.88 -16.49 6.51
N LEU A 176 6.63 -16.94 6.55
CA LEU A 176 5.48 -16.18 6.09
C LEU A 176 5.29 -14.91 6.94
N GLN A 177 5.33 -15.05 8.27
CA GLN A 177 5.31 -13.92 9.20
C GLN A 177 6.46 -12.94 8.95
N ASP A 178 7.70 -13.43 8.83
CA ASP A 178 8.88 -12.59 8.63
C ASP A 178 8.79 -11.82 7.29
N ARG A 179 8.28 -12.47 6.23
CA ARG A 179 8.02 -11.84 4.94
C ARG A 179 6.93 -10.77 5.04
N PHE A 180 5.84 -11.05 5.74
CA PHE A 180 4.77 -10.09 5.95
C PHE A 180 5.27 -8.85 6.69
N VAL A 181 6.01 -9.03 7.79
CA VAL A 181 6.63 -7.94 8.56
C VAL A 181 7.53 -7.08 7.67
N GLN A 182 8.35 -7.69 6.82
CA GLN A 182 9.20 -6.94 5.89
C GLN A 182 8.39 -6.21 4.83
N ALA A 183 7.38 -6.86 4.25
CA ALA A 183 6.55 -6.28 3.19
C ALA A 183 5.79 -5.05 3.69
N VAL A 184 5.08 -5.16 4.82
CA VAL A 184 4.30 -4.04 5.36
C VAL A 184 5.18 -2.86 5.80
N ASN A 185 6.38 -3.12 6.33
CA ASN A 185 7.32 -2.05 6.70
C ASN A 185 7.94 -1.34 5.50
N ARG A 186 8.12 -2.05 4.39
CA ARG A 186 8.64 -1.50 3.12
C ARG A 186 7.55 -0.87 2.27
N TYR A 187 6.29 -1.15 2.58
CA TYR A 187 5.17 -0.74 1.77
C TYR A 187 5.06 0.78 1.73
N VAL A 188 4.95 1.30 0.51
CA VAL A 188 4.67 2.70 0.22
C VAL A 188 3.56 2.73 -0.80
N PHE A 189 2.51 3.50 -0.50
CA PHE A 189 1.43 3.69 -1.45
C PHE A 189 1.74 4.91 -2.31
N ARG A 190 1.62 4.78 -3.62
CA ARG A 190 1.84 5.85 -4.58
C ARG A 190 0.56 6.05 -5.38
N THR A 191 0.18 7.30 -5.57
CA THR A 191 -0.99 7.67 -6.37
C THR A 191 -0.76 9.04 -6.98
N GLY A 192 -1.54 9.40 -8.00
CA GLY A 192 -1.40 10.68 -8.69
C GLY A 192 -1.60 11.87 -7.75
N VAL A 193 -0.92 12.99 -8.05
CA VAL A 193 -0.92 14.23 -7.22
C VAL A 193 -2.30 14.80 -6.90
N LYS A 194 -3.30 14.48 -7.70
CA LYS A 194 -4.71 14.79 -7.43
C LYS A 194 -5.25 14.25 -6.10
N ALA A 195 -4.60 13.24 -5.50
CA ALA A 195 -4.92 12.82 -4.14
C ALA A 195 -4.78 13.95 -3.11
N MET A 196 -3.95 14.97 -3.39
CA MET A 196 -3.80 16.14 -2.53
C MET A 196 -5.07 17.00 -2.44
N GLU A 197 -6.06 16.82 -3.31
CA GLU A 197 -7.34 17.54 -3.19
C GLU A 197 -8.07 17.22 -1.88
N GLY A 198 -7.85 16.03 -1.31
CA GLY A 198 -8.34 15.61 0.01
C GLY A 198 -7.55 16.14 1.21
N LEU A 199 -6.58 17.05 0.99
CA LEU A 199 -5.85 17.71 2.09
C LEU A 199 -6.79 18.59 2.92
N GLU A 200 -6.66 18.50 4.23
CA GLU A 200 -7.41 19.29 5.22
C GLU A 200 -6.46 20.16 6.06
N GLU A 201 -7.05 20.86 7.03
CA GLU A 201 -6.30 21.63 8.02
C GLU A 201 -5.29 20.74 8.76
N ASP A 202 -4.21 21.34 9.26
CA ASP A 202 -3.09 20.65 9.93
C ASP A 202 -2.39 19.54 9.12
N GLY A 203 -2.69 19.43 7.83
CA GLY A 203 -2.10 18.47 6.91
C GLY A 203 -2.70 17.07 6.98
N ALA A 204 -3.79 16.91 7.73
CA ALA A 204 -4.61 15.71 7.68
C ALA A 204 -5.25 15.56 6.29
N GLY A 205 -5.81 14.39 6.01
CA GLY A 205 -6.57 14.23 4.77
C GLY A 205 -7.12 12.83 4.57
N GLU A 206 -7.86 12.67 3.47
CA GLU A 206 -8.40 11.40 3.04
C GLU A 206 -8.21 11.19 1.53
N LEU A 207 -8.15 9.93 1.12
CA LEU A 207 -8.13 9.58 -0.30
C LEU A 207 -9.53 9.70 -0.91
N LEU A 208 -9.67 10.57 -1.89
CA LEU A 208 -10.91 10.76 -2.65
C LEU A 208 -10.99 9.83 -3.87
N GLU A 209 -12.12 9.89 -4.59
CA GLU A 209 -12.32 9.24 -5.90
C GLU A 209 -12.15 7.71 -5.90
N GLY A 210 -12.38 7.06 -4.75
CA GLY A 210 -12.28 5.60 -4.63
C GLY A 210 -10.86 5.05 -4.59
N ARG A 211 -9.82 5.90 -4.53
CA ARG A 211 -8.41 5.47 -4.41
C ARG A 211 -8.13 4.62 -3.17
N GLY A 212 -8.97 4.72 -2.15
CA GLY A 212 -8.92 3.83 -0.98
C GLY A 212 -9.12 2.34 -1.32
N GLU A 213 -9.85 2.01 -2.39
CA GLU A 213 -9.99 0.61 -2.83
C GLU A 213 -8.68 0.06 -3.43
N GLU A 214 -7.86 0.89 -4.07
CA GLU A 214 -6.52 0.49 -4.53
C GLU A 214 -5.62 0.15 -3.34
N VAL A 215 -5.67 0.97 -2.28
CA VAL A 215 -4.92 0.73 -1.04
C VAL A 215 -5.37 -0.57 -0.38
N LYS A 216 -6.68 -0.76 -0.25
CA LYS A 216 -7.27 -1.97 0.30
C LYS A 216 -6.86 -3.21 -0.49
N SER A 217 -6.98 -3.18 -1.81
CA SER A 217 -6.56 -4.28 -2.69
C SER A 217 -5.08 -4.61 -2.50
N ALA A 218 -4.22 -3.59 -2.49
CA ALA A 218 -2.78 -3.77 -2.32
C ALA A 218 -2.42 -4.34 -0.93
N ILE A 219 -3.07 -3.90 0.14
CA ILE A 219 -2.86 -4.44 1.50
C ILE A 219 -3.33 -5.90 1.57
N MET A 220 -4.51 -6.20 1.03
CA MET A 220 -5.02 -7.58 1.00
C MET A 220 -4.08 -8.50 0.21
N GLY A 221 -3.43 -7.99 -0.84
CA GLY A 221 -2.38 -8.70 -1.58
C GLY A 221 -1.11 -9.04 -0.79
N LEU A 222 -0.89 -8.42 0.38
CA LEU A 222 0.23 -8.76 1.27
C LEU A 222 -0.04 -10.03 2.09
N PHE A 223 -1.31 -10.43 2.27
CA PHE A 223 -1.72 -11.62 3.00
C PHE A 223 -1.58 -12.86 2.10
N LEU A 224 -0.34 -13.33 1.97
CA LEU A 224 0.00 -14.47 1.12
C LEU A 224 -0.39 -15.80 1.78
N PRO A 225 -0.91 -16.77 1.01
CA PRO A 225 -1.21 -18.09 1.54
C PRO A 225 0.04 -18.86 1.95
N LEU A 226 -0.12 -19.81 2.87
CA LEU A 226 0.91 -20.78 3.22
C LEU A 226 0.98 -21.86 2.13
N HIS A 227 2.16 -22.04 1.54
CA HIS A 227 2.40 -23.05 0.50
C HIS A 227 3.47 -24.05 0.97
N GLY A 228 3.30 -25.32 0.62
CA GLY A 228 4.38 -26.30 0.65
C GLY A 228 5.32 -26.12 -0.55
N GLU A 229 6.60 -26.48 -0.41
CA GLU A 229 7.62 -26.30 -1.47
C GLU A 229 7.34 -27.12 -2.76
N LEU A 230 6.35 -28.01 -2.75
CA LEU A 230 5.96 -28.85 -3.88
C LEU A 230 4.98 -28.21 -4.88
N SER A 231 4.52 -26.97 -4.68
CA SER A 231 3.57 -26.30 -5.60
C SER A 231 4.21 -25.68 -6.85
N THR A 232 5.50 -25.96 -7.11
CA THR A 232 6.19 -25.51 -8.33
C THR A 232 6.02 -26.54 -9.46
N PHE A 233 4.87 -26.57 -10.15
CA PHE A 233 4.81 -26.66 -11.63
C PHE A 233 3.42 -26.86 -12.27
N SER A 234 2.34 -27.21 -11.55
CA SER A 234 1.10 -27.65 -12.25
C SER A 234 -0.22 -26.96 -11.90
N ASP A 235 -0.28 -26.09 -10.87
CA ASP A 235 -1.58 -25.64 -10.36
C ASP A 235 -1.98 -24.20 -10.74
N GLN A 236 -1.36 -23.59 -11.76
CA GLN A 236 -1.76 -22.24 -12.23
C GLN A 236 -3.24 -22.13 -12.65
N HIS A 237 -3.93 -23.23 -12.96
CA HIS A 237 -5.36 -23.22 -13.27
C HIS A 237 -6.29 -23.30 -12.04
N HIS A 238 -5.80 -23.71 -10.86
CA HIS A 238 -6.61 -23.78 -9.63
C HIS A 238 -6.55 -22.48 -8.80
N PHE A 239 -5.54 -21.63 -9.05
CA PHE A 239 -5.34 -20.37 -8.34
C PHE A 239 -6.41 -19.30 -8.61
N SER A 240 -7.11 -19.37 -9.76
CA SER A 240 -8.21 -18.44 -10.05
C SER A 240 -9.47 -18.72 -9.20
N GLN A 241 -9.61 -19.89 -8.56
CA GLN A 241 -10.76 -20.17 -7.70
C GLN A 241 -10.49 -19.87 -6.22
N LEU A 242 -9.24 -19.93 -5.77
CA LEU A 242 -8.88 -19.66 -4.36
C LEU A 242 -8.78 -18.15 -4.04
N SER A 243 -8.33 -17.32 -4.99
CA SER A 243 -8.44 -15.86 -4.86
C SER A 243 -9.90 -15.41 -4.82
N TYR A 244 -10.76 -16.09 -5.59
CA TYR A 244 -12.21 -15.91 -5.53
C TYR A 244 -12.82 -16.44 -4.23
N LEU A 245 -12.30 -17.48 -3.59
CA LEU A 245 -12.85 -18.01 -2.33
C LEU A 245 -12.41 -17.22 -1.09
N VAL A 246 -11.18 -16.70 -1.05
CA VAL A 246 -10.75 -15.79 0.02
C VAL A 246 -11.45 -14.44 -0.13
N GLY A 247 -11.66 -13.96 -1.36
CA GLY A 247 -12.47 -12.78 -1.67
C GLY A 247 -13.98 -12.98 -1.48
N ALA A 248 -14.55 -14.13 -1.85
CA ALA A 248 -16.00 -14.37 -1.80
C ALA A 248 -16.48 -14.85 -0.43
N LYS A 249 -15.67 -15.56 0.37
CA LYS A 249 -16.03 -15.82 1.78
C LYS A 249 -16.06 -14.54 2.62
N HIS A 250 -15.34 -13.49 2.21
CA HIS A 250 -15.35 -12.19 2.87
C HIS A 250 -16.30 -11.16 2.23
N ALA A 251 -16.76 -11.37 0.99
CA ALA A 251 -17.69 -10.47 0.29
C ALA A 251 -19.17 -10.92 0.31
N LEU A 252 -19.49 -12.16 0.70
CA LEU A 252 -20.87 -12.67 0.69
C LEU A 252 -21.64 -12.54 2.02
N SER A 253 -21.15 -11.77 2.99
CA SER A 253 -21.91 -11.48 4.23
C SER A 253 -22.41 -10.03 4.32
N VAL A 254 -22.49 -9.30 3.20
CA VAL A 254 -23.25 -8.05 3.10
C VAL A 254 -23.97 -8.02 1.75
N ALA A 255 -25.10 -8.71 1.68
CA ALA A 255 -26.20 -8.44 0.76
C ALA A 255 -27.51 -8.58 1.54
#